data_AF-A0AA95FBA6-F1
#
_entry.id   AF-A0AA95FBA6-F1
#
_cell.length_a   1.000
_cell.length_b   1.000
_cell.length_c   1.000
_cell.angle_alpha   90.00
_cell.angle_beta   90.00
_cell.angle_gamma   90.00
#
_symmetry.space_group_name_H-M   'P 1'
#
loop_
_entity.id
_entity.type
_entity.pdbx_description
1 polymer ?
#
loop_
_entity_poly.entity_id
_entity_poly.type
_entity_poly.pdbx_seq_one_letter_code
_entity_poly.pdbx_strand_id
1 'polypeptide(L)'
;MIRTVLGDIDPALLGATNYHEHLFQITPLLPGDELDDEPRSTAEAGLLRDSGFAAMVDATPIGLGRDPEAVARISVATGLHVVATTGRHREAHYLPTDPTRTWDAGRLAARFITEITEGMPQADAAPDGPRAQAPDGSPVRAGILKGGIDYWHISDFERTTLDALAAAHRATGAAIMVHLEFCTAAHEVLDLLAAEGVASERVVLAHADRDPDPGLHVSLAERGAFLGYDGFARPRTRSDAELLALTAAVVAAGGGDRIVLGGDVARRSRYSAYGGMPGLAYLGERYVPRLRALIGDAAVERMLVATPARLLALS
;
A
#
# COMPACT_ATOMS: atom_id res chain seq x y z
N MET A 1 -18.19 1.71 0.10
CA MET A 1 -17.57 2.52 -0.97
C MET A 1 -16.06 2.45 -0.86
N ILE A 2 -15.33 2.62 -1.96
CA ILE A 2 -13.87 2.71 -2.00
C ILE A 2 -13.50 4.10 -2.50
N ARG A 3 -12.56 4.76 -1.83
CA ARG A 3 -12.13 6.11 -2.15
C ARG A 3 -10.92 6.07 -3.08
N THR A 4 -11.10 6.49 -4.33
CA THR A 4 -10.02 6.65 -5.31
C THR A 4 -9.67 8.12 -5.47
N VAL A 5 -8.56 8.40 -6.17
CA VAL A 5 -8.12 9.77 -6.48
C VAL A 5 -9.09 10.53 -7.40
N LEU A 6 -9.99 9.82 -8.10
CA LEU A 6 -11.03 10.40 -8.95
C LEU A 6 -12.42 10.37 -8.30
N GLY A 7 -12.48 10.13 -6.99
CA GLY A 7 -13.73 10.05 -6.23
C GLY A 7 -14.05 8.64 -5.74
N ASP A 8 -15.22 8.54 -5.11
CA ASP A 8 -15.66 7.31 -4.46
C ASP A 8 -16.35 6.39 -5.47
N ILE A 9 -16.03 5.09 -5.45
CA ILE A 9 -16.63 4.05 -6.29
C ILE A 9 -17.31 2.97 -5.45
N ASP A 10 -18.25 2.25 -6.07
CA ASP A 10 -18.76 1.00 -5.51
C ASP A 10 -17.62 -0.04 -5.44
N PRO A 11 -17.42 -0.76 -4.32
CA PRO A 11 -16.41 -1.82 -4.24
C PRO A 11 -16.48 -2.85 -5.37
N ALA A 12 -17.66 -3.12 -5.94
CA ALA A 12 -17.84 -4.03 -7.06
C ALA A 12 -17.19 -3.55 -8.37
N LEU A 13 -16.86 -2.25 -8.48
CA LEU A 13 -16.22 -1.65 -9.65
C LEU A 13 -14.69 -1.64 -9.59
N LEU A 14 -14.09 -2.02 -8.45
CA LEU A 14 -12.63 -1.93 -8.26
C LEU A 14 -11.85 -2.82 -9.24
N GLY A 15 -12.30 -4.06 -9.42
CA GLY A 15 -11.63 -5.06 -10.26
C GLY A 15 -10.31 -5.59 -9.68
N ALA A 16 -9.48 -6.20 -10.53
CA ALA A 16 -8.18 -6.76 -10.14
C ALA A 16 -7.24 -5.65 -9.65
N THR A 17 -6.73 -5.80 -8.43
CA THR A 17 -6.05 -4.74 -7.70
C THR A 17 -4.63 -5.13 -7.33
N ASN A 18 -3.67 -4.28 -7.69
CA ASN A 18 -2.31 -4.33 -7.14
C ASN A 18 -2.31 -3.53 -5.83
N TYR A 19 -2.30 -4.22 -4.69
CA TYR A 19 -2.54 -3.57 -3.40
C TYR A 19 -1.37 -2.71 -2.87
N HIS A 20 -0.19 -2.76 -3.50
CA HIS A 20 1.01 -2.07 -3.01
C HIS A 20 1.97 -1.74 -4.15
N GLU A 21 1.95 -0.49 -4.59
CA GLU A 21 2.91 0.09 -5.54
C GLU A 21 3.14 1.58 -5.28
N HIS A 22 4.02 2.20 -6.07
CA HIS A 22 4.43 3.59 -5.92
C HIS A 22 4.48 4.32 -7.26
N LEU A 23 3.66 5.35 -7.47
CA LEU A 23 3.79 6.19 -8.67
C LEU A 23 4.83 7.30 -8.50
N PHE A 24 5.05 7.71 -7.26
CA PHE A 24 6.10 8.65 -6.88
C PHE A 24 6.78 8.14 -5.63
N GLN A 25 8.08 8.37 -5.48
CA GLN A 25 8.81 8.02 -4.27
C GLN A 25 10.16 8.72 -4.24
N ILE A 26 10.37 9.54 -3.21
CA ILE A 26 11.64 10.18 -2.90
C ILE A 26 11.95 9.91 -1.43
N THR A 27 13.09 9.27 -1.17
CA THR A 27 13.48 8.90 0.19
C THR A 27 15.01 8.96 0.35
N PRO A 28 15.52 9.39 1.52
CA PRO A 28 16.96 9.40 1.78
C PRO A 28 17.62 8.01 1.72
N LEU A 29 16.84 6.93 1.76
CA LEU A 29 17.35 5.56 1.67
C LEU A 29 17.65 5.11 0.23
N LEU A 30 17.18 5.85 -0.78
CA LEU A 30 17.25 5.48 -2.20
C LEU A 30 17.81 6.61 -3.08
N PRO A 31 18.96 7.22 -2.74
CA PRO A 31 19.51 8.32 -3.52
C PRO A 31 19.85 7.86 -4.95
N GLY A 32 19.30 8.56 -5.94
CA GLY A 32 19.46 8.25 -7.37
C GLY A 32 18.50 7.19 -7.92
N ASP A 33 17.59 6.66 -7.09
CA ASP A 33 16.61 5.63 -7.46
C ASP A 33 15.16 6.14 -7.33
N GLU A 34 14.97 7.47 -7.40
CA GLU A 34 13.71 8.18 -7.21
C GLU A 34 12.69 7.91 -8.33
N LEU A 35 11.42 7.93 -7.95
CA LEU A 35 10.27 7.96 -8.86
C LEU A 35 9.66 9.37 -8.80
N ASP A 36 10.00 10.21 -9.76
CA ASP A 36 9.76 11.67 -9.72
C ASP A 36 9.33 12.27 -11.07
N ASP A 37 8.81 11.44 -11.98
CA ASP A 37 8.56 11.81 -13.38
C ASP A 37 7.18 11.29 -13.83
N GLU A 38 6.21 12.20 -13.89
CA GLU A 38 4.82 11.86 -14.22
C GLU A 38 4.67 11.13 -15.58
N PRO A 39 5.30 11.55 -16.69
CA PRO A 39 5.23 10.79 -17.94
C PRO A 39 5.71 9.33 -17.82
N ARG A 40 6.79 9.08 -17.09
CA ARG A 40 7.31 7.72 -16.89
C ARG A 40 6.44 6.91 -15.95
N SER A 41 5.94 7.50 -14.86
CA SER A 41 4.97 6.86 -13.98
C SER A 41 3.66 6.55 -14.69
N THR A 42 3.22 7.41 -15.61
CA THR A 42 2.06 7.16 -16.50
C THR A 42 2.31 5.93 -17.37
N ALA A 43 3.49 5.82 -17.98
CA ALA A 43 3.83 4.67 -18.81
C ALA A 43 3.86 3.36 -18.00
N GLU A 44 4.44 3.35 -16.79
CA GLU A 44 4.43 2.17 -15.90
C GLU A 44 3.03 1.78 -15.44
N ALA A 45 2.21 2.76 -15.07
CA ALA A 45 0.81 2.52 -14.74
C ALA A 45 0.03 1.93 -15.94
N GLY A 46 0.33 2.39 -17.17
CA GLY A 46 -0.21 1.78 -18.39
C GLY A 46 0.21 0.32 -18.55
N LEU A 47 1.48 -0.01 -18.32
CA LEU A 47 1.97 -1.39 -18.36
C LEU A 47 1.27 -2.28 -17.30
N LEU A 48 1.01 -1.75 -16.10
CA LEU A 48 0.23 -2.44 -15.08
C LEU A 48 -1.21 -2.71 -15.56
N ARG A 49 -1.87 -1.70 -16.13
CA ARG A 49 -3.22 -1.82 -16.69
C ARG A 49 -3.29 -2.91 -17.76
N ASP A 50 -2.35 -2.88 -18.70
CA ASP A 50 -2.29 -3.81 -19.83
C ASP A 50 -1.97 -5.25 -19.38
N SER A 51 -1.29 -5.42 -18.25
CA SER A 51 -1.04 -6.73 -17.64
C SER A 51 -2.26 -7.37 -16.95
N GLY A 52 -3.42 -6.70 -16.97
CA GLY A 52 -4.71 -7.24 -16.51
C GLY A 52 -5.22 -6.66 -15.19
N PHE A 53 -4.54 -5.67 -14.61
CA PHE A 53 -5.03 -4.97 -13.42
C PHE A 53 -5.99 -3.84 -13.80
N ALA A 54 -6.97 -3.57 -12.93
CA ALA A 54 -7.92 -2.47 -13.05
C ALA A 54 -7.69 -1.38 -11.98
N ALA A 55 -7.04 -1.73 -10.87
CA ALA A 55 -6.77 -0.83 -9.78
C ALA A 55 -5.38 -1.01 -9.18
N MET A 56 -4.91 0.01 -8.49
CA MET A 56 -3.75 -0.05 -7.62
C MET A 56 -3.90 0.83 -6.37
N VAL A 57 -3.14 0.51 -5.34
CA VAL A 57 -2.88 1.43 -4.23
C VAL A 57 -1.53 2.09 -4.47
N ASP A 58 -1.50 3.42 -4.56
CA ASP A 58 -0.27 4.19 -4.44
C ASP A 58 0.05 4.35 -2.95
N ALA A 59 0.99 3.55 -2.47
CA ALA A 59 1.33 3.39 -1.07
C ALA A 59 2.36 4.43 -0.60
N THR A 60 2.43 5.60 -1.25
CA THR A 60 3.39 6.66 -0.94
C THR A 60 2.81 7.60 0.13
N PRO A 61 3.33 7.58 1.38
CA PRO A 61 2.81 8.40 2.47
C PRO A 61 3.37 9.83 2.42
N ILE A 62 2.99 10.64 3.42
CA ILE A 62 3.45 12.02 3.58
C ILE A 62 4.99 12.07 3.62
N GLY A 63 5.56 13.06 2.95
CA GLY A 63 6.98 13.42 3.01
C GLY A 63 7.87 12.60 2.08
N LEU A 64 7.32 11.62 1.36
CA LEU A 64 8.09 10.75 0.46
C LEU A 64 7.88 11.04 -1.02
N GLY A 65 7.60 12.31 -1.36
CA GLY A 65 7.54 12.77 -2.76
C GLY A 65 6.22 12.49 -3.49
N ARG A 66 5.14 12.12 -2.78
CA ARG A 66 3.82 11.95 -3.41
C ARG A 66 3.35 13.21 -4.12
N ASP A 67 2.69 13.04 -5.26
CA ASP A 67 2.05 14.10 -6.04
C ASP A 67 0.59 13.71 -6.33
N PRO A 68 -0.37 14.11 -5.47
CA PRO A 68 -1.77 13.70 -5.60
C PRO A 68 -2.44 14.13 -6.93
N GLU A 69 -2.06 15.29 -7.48
CA GLU A 69 -2.65 15.78 -8.74
C GLU A 69 -2.10 14.99 -9.94
N ALA A 70 -0.79 14.71 -9.95
CA ALA A 70 -0.20 13.85 -10.97
C ALA A 70 -0.77 12.43 -10.90
N VAL A 71 -0.97 11.87 -9.71
CA VAL A 71 -1.62 10.56 -9.54
C VAL A 71 -3.05 10.57 -10.10
N ALA A 72 -3.83 11.64 -9.89
CA ALA A 72 -5.16 11.78 -10.49
C ALA A 72 -5.11 11.85 -12.03
N ARG A 73 -4.15 12.60 -12.60
CA ARG A 73 -3.94 12.63 -14.06
C ARG A 73 -3.53 11.28 -14.63
N ILE A 74 -2.64 10.54 -13.95
CA ILE A 74 -2.25 9.18 -14.32
C ILE A 74 -3.46 8.23 -14.30
N SER A 75 -4.30 8.32 -13.26
CA SER A 75 -5.53 7.52 -13.15
C SER A 75 -6.47 7.76 -14.34
N VAL A 76 -6.67 9.02 -14.75
CA VAL A 76 -7.46 9.36 -15.96
C VAL A 76 -6.81 8.82 -17.22
N ALA A 77 -5.50 9.03 -17.41
CA ALA A 77 -4.79 8.68 -18.63
C ALA A 77 -4.74 7.16 -18.89
N THR A 78 -4.66 6.37 -17.82
CA THR A 78 -4.52 4.90 -17.89
C THR A 78 -5.83 4.16 -17.69
N GLY A 79 -6.85 4.80 -17.10
CA GLY A 79 -8.08 4.16 -16.68
C GLY A 79 -7.91 3.23 -15.48
N LEU A 80 -6.77 3.28 -14.76
CA LEU A 80 -6.61 2.58 -13.48
C LEU A 80 -7.35 3.33 -12.37
N HIS A 81 -8.09 2.60 -11.54
CA HIS A 81 -8.52 3.12 -10.24
C HIS A 81 -7.32 3.21 -9.30
N VAL A 82 -6.92 4.41 -8.90
CA VAL A 82 -5.81 4.59 -7.96
C VAL A 82 -6.35 5.00 -6.59
N VAL A 83 -6.01 4.23 -5.56
CA VAL A 83 -6.25 4.59 -4.15
C VAL A 83 -4.99 5.21 -3.59
N ALA A 84 -5.04 6.50 -3.25
CA ALA A 84 -3.91 7.20 -2.65
C ALA A 84 -3.84 7.01 -1.14
N THR A 85 -2.64 7.23 -0.59
CA THR A 85 -2.29 6.96 0.80
C THR A 85 -2.01 8.25 1.57
N THR A 86 -2.50 8.31 2.81
CA THR A 86 -1.99 9.24 3.84
C THR A 86 -1.29 8.44 4.95
N GLY A 87 -0.64 9.11 5.89
CA GLY A 87 0.12 8.45 6.97
C GLY A 87 1.61 8.73 6.91
N ARG A 88 2.41 7.90 7.60
CA ARG A 88 3.88 7.97 7.62
C ARG A 88 4.50 6.60 7.39
N HIS A 89 5.72 6.58 6.85
CA HIS A 89 6.56 5.40 6.84
C HIS A 89 7.25 5.18 8.21
N ARG A 90 8.11 4.16 8.33
CA ARG A 90 9.05 4.02 9.45
C ARG A 90 10.10 5.13 9.47
N GLU A 91 10.69 5.37 10.64
CA GLU A 91 11.51 6.56 10.95
C GLU A 91 12.68 6.80 9.98
N ALA A 92 13.31 5.73 9.51
CA ALA A 92 14.49 5.76 8.64
C ALA A 92 14.27 6.46 7.27
N HIS A 93 13.02 6.60 6.82
CA HIS A 93 12.71 7.28 5.56
C HIS A 93 12.63 8.81 5.71
N TYR A 94 12.74 9.35 6.91
CA TYR A 94 12.59 10.77 7.19
C TYR A 94 13.91 11.38 7.64
N LEU A 95 14.39 12.38 6.90
CA LEU A 95 15.55 13.17 7.32
C LEU A 95 15.29 13.78 8.70
N PRO A 96 16.32 14.00 9.54
CA PRO A 96 16.14 14.63 10.86
C PRO A 96 15.45 16.00 10.81
N THR A 97 15.56 16.70 9.67
CA THR A 97 14.93 18.00 9.41
C THR A 97 13.47 17.91 8.95
N ASP A 98 12.94 16.71 8.72
CA ASP A 98 11.55 16.54 8.32
C ASP A 98 10.61 17.03 9.44
N PRO A 99 9.70 17.97 9.16
CA PRO A 99 8.87 18.59 10.20
C PRO A 99 7.94 17.58 10.88
N THR A 100 7.50 16.54 10.17
CA THR A 100 6.56 15.55 10.70
C THR A 100 7.17 14.72 11.82
N ARG A 101 8.51 14.66 11.94
CA ARG A 101 9.20 13.96 13.04
C ARG A 101 8.93 14.55 14.42
N THR A 102 8.55 15.83 14.48
CA THR A 102 8.25 16.52 15.74
C THR A 102 6.76 16.63 16.04
N TRP A 103 5.90 16.12 15.15
CA TRP A 103 4.45 16.18 15.35
C TRP A 103 3.99 15.08 16.30
N ASP A 104 3.09 15.44 17.21
CA ASP A 104 2.41 14.49 18.07
C ASP A 104 1.31 13.71 17.31
N ALA A 105 0.80 12.66 17.96
CA ALA A 105 -0.21 11.79 17.37
C ALA A 105 -1.52 12.55 17.04
N GLY A 106 -1.89 13.57 17.82
CA GLY A 106 -3.11 14.35 17.60
C GLY A 106 -3.03 15.20 16.32
N ARG A 107 -1.91 15.89 16.10
CA ARG A 107 -1.65 16.67 14.89
C ARG A 107 -1.58 15.77 13.65
N LEU A 108 -0.93 14.61 13.77
CA LEU A 108 -0.87 13.62 12.68
C LEU A 108 -2.26 13.05 12.37
N ALA A 109 -3.04 12.68 13.38
CA ALA A 109 -4.39 12.17 13.20
C ALA A 109 -5.29 13.20 12.52
N ALA A 110 -5.26 14.46 12.97
CA ALA A 110 -6.01 15.55 12.34
C ALA A 110 -5.63 15.69 10.87
N ARG A 111 -4.33 15.62 10.54
CA ARG A 111 -3.86 15.65 9.17
C ARG A 111 -4.42 14.49 8.35
N PHE A 112 -4.29 13.25 8.82
CA PHE A 112 -4.74 12.06 8.09
C PHE A 112 -6.26 12.09 7.87
N ILE A 113 -7.02 12.50 8.88
CA ILE A 113 -8.48 12.65 8.80
C ILE A 113 -8.86 13.66 7.73
N THR A 114 -8.23 14.84 7.72
CA THR A 114 -8.46 15.87 6.69
C THR A 114 -8.13 15.35 5.29
N GLU A 115 -7.02 14.64 5.10
CA GLU A 115 -6.65 14.12 3.78
C GLU A 115 -7.62 13.05 3.25
N ILE A 116 -8.20 12.27 4.15
CA ILE A 116 -9.23 11.29 3.79
C ILE A 116 -10.55 12.00 3.50
N THR A 117 -10.99 12.93 4.35
CA THR A 117 -12.36 13.47 4.31
C THR A 117 -12.52 14.68 3.40
N GLU A 118 -11.54 15.57 3.38
CA GLU A 118 -11.59 16.87 2.68
C GLU A 118 -10.66 16.93 1.46
N GLY A 119 -9.46 16.34 1.54
CA GLY A 119 -8.49 16.33 0.45
C GLY A 119 -7.04 16.43 0.91
N MET A 120 -6.14 15.86 0.11
CA MET A 120 -4.69 16.01 0.25
C MET A 120 -4.25 17.44 -0.12
N PRO A 121 -3.15 17.95 0.44
CA PRO A 121 -2.57 19.21 -0.04
C PRO A 121 -2.05 19.03 -1.47
N GLN A 122 -1.77 20.12 -2.18
CA GLN A 122 -0.93 20.07 -3.37
C GLN A 122 0.54 19.70 -3.04
N ALA A 123 1.03 20.13 -1.88
CA ALA A 123 2.39 19.86 -1.43
C ALA A 123 2.44 19.60 0.08
N ASP A 124 3.14 18.56 0.50
CA ASP A 124 3.26 18.19 1.91
C ASP A 124 3.94 19.26 2.78
N ALA A 125 4.83 20.06 2.19
CA ALA A 125 5.48 21.19 2.86
C ALA A 125 4.50 22.34 3.21
N ALA A 126 3.33 22.39 2.57
CA ALA A 126 2.31 23.40 2.80
C ALA A 126 0.97 22.73 3.18
N PRO A 127 0.86 22.13 4.38
CA PRO A 127 -0.31 21.34 4.75
C PRO A 127 -1.62 22.14 4.80
N ASP A 128 -1.54 23.44 5.10
CA ASP A 128 -2.68 24.37 5.13
C ASP A 128 -2.87 25.11 3.80
N GLY A 129 -2.10 24.73 2.76
CA GLY A 129 -2.23 25.27 1.41
C GLY A 129 -3.45 24.72 0.65
N PRO A 130 -3.56 25.05 -0.65
CA PRO A 130 -4.63 24.54 -1.49
C PRO A 130 -4.70 23.01 -1.50
N ARG A 131 -5.91 22.48 -1.57
CA ARG A 131 -6.15 21.05 -1.77
C ARG A 131 -5.82 20.67 -3.21
N ALA A 132 -5.19 19.52 -3.38
CA ALA A 132 -4.97 18.92 -4.68
C ALA A 132 -6.31 18.67 -5.39
N GLN A 133 -6.36 18.96 -6.69
CA GLN A 133 -7.57 18.78 -7.50
C GLN A 133 -7.38 17.71 -8.57
N ALA A 134 -8.39 16.87 -8.73
CA ALA A 134 -8.52 15.99 -9.88
C ALA A 134 -8.85 16.83 -11.14
N PRO A 135 -8.71 16.27 -12.36
CA PRO A 135 -8.99 17.00 -13.60
C PRO A 135 -10.41 17.59 -13.73
N ASP A 136 -11.38 17.09 -12.96
CA ASP A 136 -12.75 17.60 -12.90
C ASP A 136 -12.95 18.72 -11.85
N GLY A 137 -11.89 19.11 -11.14
CA GLY A 137 -11.90 20.12 -10.08
C GLY A 137 -12.28 19.60 -8.69
N SER A 138 -12.62 18.32 -8.55
CA SER A 138 -12.91 17.72 -7.24
C SER A 138 -11.63 17.52 -6.41
N PRO A 139 -11.70 17.53 -5.07
CA PRO A 139 -10.52 17.32 -4.23
C PRO A 139 -10.01 15.88 -4.32
N VAL A 140 -8.70 15.71 -4.51
CA VAL A 140 -8.04 14.40 -4.44
C VAL A 140 -7.93 13.98 -2.98
N ARG A 141 -8.55 12.86 -2.61
CA ARG A 141 -8.57 12.36 -1.23
C ARG A 141 -7.83 11.02 -1.11
N ALA A 142 -7.20 10.79 0.03
CA ALA A 142 -6.62 9.50 0.35
C ALA A 142 -7.73 8.48 0.69
N GLY A 143 -7.49 7.20 0.37
CA GLY A 143 -8.43 6.11 0.67
C GLY A 143 -7.89 5.06 1.65
N ILE A 144 -6.59 5.12 2.00
CA ILE A 144 -5.96 4.22 2.96
C ILE A 144 -4.94 4.96 3.84
N LEU A 145 -4.75 4.46 5.06
CA LEU A 145 -3.77 4.93 6.04
C LEU A 145 -2.51 4.06 5.95
N LYS A 146 -1.30 4.63 6.03
CA LYS A 146 -0.04 3.88 6.07
C LYS A 146 0.81 4.20 7.30
N GLY A 147 1.33 3.14 7.91
CA GLY A 147 2.38 3.14 8.92
C GLY A 147 3.57 2.31 8.45
N GLY A 148 4.70 2.39 9.15
CA GLY A 148 5.79 1.45 8.96
C GLY A 148 6.52 1.16 10.25
N ILE A 149 7.05 -0.06 10.36
CA ILE A 149 7.71 -0.63 11.54
C ILE A 149 9.07 -1.19 11.15
N ASP A 150 10.07 -0.94 12.00
CA ASP A 150 11.43 -1.42 11.81
C ASP A 150 11.57 -2.91 12.23
N TYR A 151 12.66 -3.53 11.80
CA TYR A 151 13.00 -4.91 12.06
C TYR A 151 13.10 -5.17 13.56
N TRP A 152 12.09 -5.86 14.11
CA TRP A 152 11.93 -6.12 15.55
C TRP A 152 12.02 -4.86 16.44
N HIS A 153 11.60 -3.71 15.91
CA HIS A 153 11.67 -2.46 16.66
C HIS A 153 10.50 -1.52 16.34
N ILE A 154 9.80 -1.11 17.40
CA ILE A 154 8.75 -0.10 17.38
C ILE A 154 9.26 1.06 18.25
N SER A 155 9.84 2.08 17.62
CA SER A 155 10.35 3.27 18.28
C SER A 155 9.21 4.20 18.73
N ASP A 156 9.54 5.26 19.48
CA ASP A 156 8.58 6.30 19.84
C ASP A 156 7.97 6.99 18.61
N PHE A 157 8.74 7.10 17.52
CA PHE A 157 8.26 7.65 16.25
C PHE A 157 7.21 6.72 15.62
N GLU A 158 7.50 5.41 15.57
CA GLU A 158 6.55 4.41 15.08
C GLU A 158 5.30 4.33 15.97
N ARG A 159 5.46 4.35 17.30
CA ARG A 159 4.36 4.36 18.25
C ARG A 159 3.44 5.56 18.05
N THR A 160 4.01 6.76 17.93
CA THR A 160 3.26 8.00 17.64
C THR A 160 2.50 7.89 16.32
N THR A 161 3.09 7.22 15.31
CA THR A 161 2.40 6.95 14.04
C THR A 161 1.22 6.00 14.25
N LEU A 162 1.40 4.86 14.93
CA LEU A 162 0.33 3.89 15.17
C LEU A 162 -0.86 4.50 15.93
N ASP A 163 -0.59 5.29 16.97
CA ASP A 163 -1.63 5.98 17.74
C ASP A 163 -2.44 6.95 16.84
N ALA A 164 -1.76 7.70 15.96
CA ALA A 164 -2.39 8.60 15.01
C ALA A 164 -3.21 7.86 13.94
N LEU A 165 -2.70 6.74 13.42
CA LEU A 165 -3.41 5.90 12.46
C LEU A 165 -4.67 5.31 13.07
N ALA A 166 -4.61 4.84 14.31
CA ALA A 166 -5.76 4.29 15.00
C ALA A 166 -6.86 5.35 15.20
N ALA A 167 -6.48 6.57 15.63
CA ALA A 167 -7.40 7.68 15.74
C ALA A 167 -8.05 8.04 14.40
N ALA A 168 -7.27 8.11 13.32
CA ALA A 168 -7.77 8.40 11.98
C ALA A 168 -8.68 7.28 11.44
N HIS A 169 -8.34 6.02 11.69
CA HIS A 169 -9.18 4.87 11.36
C HIS A 169 -10.56 4.98 12.03
N ARG A 170 -10.61 5.20 13.35
CA ARG A 170 -11.87 5.33 14.09
C ARG A 170 -12.74 6.48 13.60
N ALA A 171 -12.12 7.56 13.11
CA ALA A 171 -12.84 8.74 12.62
C ALA A 171 -13.34 8.60 11.16
N THR A 172 -12.69 7.78 10.34
CA THR A 172 -12.92 7.77 8.89
C THR A 172 -13.33 6.42 8.31
N GLY A 173 -13.12 5.34 9.07
CA GLY A 173 -13.29 3.98 8.62
C GLY A 173 -12.23 3.52 7.60
N ALA A 174 -11.18 4.28 7.30
CA ALA A 174 -10.15 3.85 6.34
C ALA A 174 -9.28 2.73 6.91
N ALA A 175 -8.98 1.70 6.11
CA ALA A 175 -8.07 0.63 6.52
C ALA A 175 -6.63 1.12 6.71
N ILE A 176 -5.85 0.35 7.48
CA ILE A 176 -4.45 0.66 7.80
C ILE A 176 -3.54 -0.36 7.12
N MET A 177 -2.64 0.12 6.27
CA MET A 177 -1.48 -0.62 5.78
C MET A 177 -0.30 -0.38 6.72
N VAL A 178 0.35 -1.46 7.14
CA VAL A 178 1.58 -1.37 7.94
C VAL A 178 2.73 -2.02 7.18
N HIS A 179 3.71 -1.23 6.77
CA HIS A 179 5.02 -1.73 6.33
C HIS A 179 5.69 -2.44 7.49
N LEU A 180 6.15 -3.68 7.26
CA LEU A 180 6.99 -4.40 8.21
C LEU A 180 8.31 -4.77 7.54
N GLU A 181 9.43 -4.54 8.22
CA GLU A 181 10.66 -5.21 7.81
C GLU A 181 10.55 -6.71 8.09
N PHE A 182 10.52 -7.51 7.01
CA PHE A 182 10.48 -8.98 7.07
C PHE A 182 9.37 -9.54 7.98
N CYS A 183 8.17 -8.97 7.90
CA CYS A 183 7.01 -9.35 8.73
C CYS A 183 7.26 -9.36 10.26
N THR A 184 8.35 -8.75 10.73
CA THR A 184 8.68 -8.75 12.15
C THR A 184 7.75 -7.85 12.95
N ALA A 185 7.58 -8.17 14.24
CA ALA A 185 6.67 -7.47 15.15
C ALA A 185 5.18 -7.43 14.72
N ALA A 186 4.76 -8.29 13.78
CA ALA A 186 3.41 -8.29 13.22
C ALA A 186 2.31 -8.45 14.29
N HIS A 187 2.49 -9.36 15.24
CA HIS A 187 1.52 -9.58 16.31
C HIS A 187 1.46 -8.39 17.28
N GLU A 188 2.62 -7.81 17.61
CA GLU A 188 2.76 -6.65 18.50
C GLU A 188 2.08 -5.41 17.90
N VAL A 189 2.24 -5.19 16.59
CA VAL A 189 1.56 -4.12 15.86
C VAL A 189 0.04 -4.28 15.94
N LEU A 190 -0.46 -5.49 15.71
CA LEU A 190 -1.89 -5.77 15.80
C LEU A 190 -2.40 -5.60 17.24
N ASP A 191 -1.61 -5.95 18.26
CA ASP A 191 -1.97 -5.74 19.67
C ASP A 191 -2.05 -4.25 20.03
N LEU A 192 -1.09 -3.45 19.57
CA LEU A 192 -1.08 -1.99 19.77
C LEU A 192 -2.28 -1.31 19.11
N LEU A 193 -2.58 -1.68 17.87
CA LEU A 193 -3.75 -1.16 17.14
C LEU A 193 -5.07 -1.62 17.79
N ALA A 194 -5.14 -2.87 18.26
CA ALA A 194 -6.31 -3.39 18.95
C ALA A 194 -6.55 -2.70 20.30
N ALA A 195 -5.49 -2.35 21.04
CA ALA A 195 -5.60 -1.56 22.28
C ALA A 195 -6.20 -0.17 22.03
N GLU A 196 -6.00 0.36 20.81
CA GLU A 196 -6.61 1.59 20.32
C GLU A 196 -7.95 1.36 19.59
N GLY A 197 -8.55 0.17 19.69
CA GLY A 197 -9.88 -0.11 19.13
C GLY A 197 -9.91 -0.31 17.61
N VAL A 198 -8.78 -0.61 16.97
CA VAL A 198 -8.72 -1.03 15.57
C VAL A 198 -8.78 -2.54 15.48
N ALA A 199 -9.82 -3.08 14.85
CA ALA A 199 -9.92 -4.50 14.58
C ALA A 199 -8.89 -4.95 13.54
N SER A 200 -8.29 -6.13 13.71
CA SER A 200 -7.27 -6.65 12.78
C SER A 200 -7.82 -6.83 11.36
N GLU A 201 -9.12 -7.04 11.19
CA GLU A 201 -9.83 -7.06 9.90
C GLU A 201 -9.81 -5.73 9.15
N ARG A 202 -9.22 -4.67 9.73
CA ARG A 202 -9.01 -3.37 9.10
C ARG A 202 -7.52 -3.09 8.84
N VAL A 203 -6.65 -4.08 9.05
CA VAL A 203 -5.20 -3.95 8.92
C VAL A 203 -4.67 -4.88 7.82
N VAL A 204 -3.83 -4.35 6.93
CA VAL A 204 -2.98 -5.14 6.03
C VAL A 204 -1.53 -5.02 6.46
N LEU A 205 -0.89 -6.16 6.70
CA LEU A 205 0.53 -6.27 7.03
C LEU A 205 1.29 -6.43 5.72
N ALA A 206 1.89 -5.36 5.22
CA ALA A 206 2.69 -5.39 4.01
C ALA A 206 3.99 -6.18 4.24
N HIS A 207 4.53 -6.73 3.16
CA HIS A 207 5.77 -7.51 3.17
C HIS A 207 5.71 -8.78 4.03
N ALA A 208 4.50 -9.33 4.25
CA ALA A 208 4.34 -10.55 5.02
C ALA A 208 5.17 -11.68 4.39
N ASP A 209 5.13 -11.80 3.07
CA ASP A 209 5.85 -12.82 2.30
C ASP A 209 7.38 -12.75 2.36
N ARG A 210 7.95 -11.67 2.92
CA ARG A 210 9.40 -11.56 3.12
C ARG A 210 9.90 -12.44 4.27
N ASP A 211 9.02 -12.85 5.19
CA ASP A 211 9.23 -13.96 6.11
C ASP A 211 8.40 -15.17 5.65
N PRO A 212 8.99 -16.16 4.95
CA PRO A 212 8.25 -17.26 4.35
C PRO A 212 7.88 -18.34 5.38
N ASP A 213 7.09 -17.96 6.38
CA ASP A 213 6.55 -18.84 7.42
C ASP A 213 5.02 -18.98 7.26
N PRO A 214 4.54 -20.08 6.63
CA PRO A 214 3.12 -20.32 6.48
C PRO A 214 2.36 -20.39 7.82
N GLY A 215 2.99 -20.86 8.89
CA GLY A 215 2.38 -21.00 10.21
C GLY A 215 2.12 -19.62 10.85
N LEU A 216 3.11 -18.74 10.79
CA LEU A 216 2.95 -17.33 11.18
C LEU A 216 1.86 -16.64 10.36
N HIS A 217 1.82 -16.87 9.05
CA HIS A 217 0.83 -16.22 8.19
C HIS A 217 -0.59 -16.69 8.51
N VAL A 218 -0.77 -17.98 8.78
CA VAL A 218 -2.05 -18.52 9.23
C VAL A 218 -2.45 -17.90 10.57
N SER A 219 -1.54 -17.80 11.56
CA SER A 219 -1.88 -17.20 12.86
C SER A 219 -2.28 -15.72 12.74
N LEU A 220 -1.63 -14.96 11.85
CA LEU A 220 -1.99 -13.56 11.55
C LEU A 220 -3.35 -13.47 10.83
N ALA A 221 -3.62 -14.37 9.89
CA ALA A 221 -4.90 -14.46 9.19
C ALA A 221 -6.06 -14.86 10.11
N GLU A 222 -5.83 -15.76 11.07
CA GLU A 222 -6.80 -16.17 12.12
C GLU A 222 -7.18 -15.01 13.03
N ARG A 223 -6.24 -14.08 13.30
CA ARG A 223 -6.54 -12.81 13.98
C ARG A 223 -7.41 -11.86 13.14
N GLY A 224 -7.56 -12.12 11.84
CA GLY A 224 -8.36 -11.34 10.90
C GLY A 224 -7.56 -10.39 10.01
N ALA A 225 -6.24 -10.25 10.24
CA ALA A 225 -5.39 -9.37 9.45
C ALA A 225 -5.30 -9.80 7.99
N PHE A 226 -5.19 -8.83 7.08
CA PHE A 226 -4.81 -9.10 5.70
C PHE A 226 -3.29 -9.21 5.59
N LEU A 227 -2.84 -10.08 4.69
CA LEU A 227 -1.44 -10.36 4.44
C LEU A 227 -1.07 -9.82 3.07
N GLY A 228 -0.17 -8.86 3.07
CA GLY A 228 0.34 -8.25 1.87
C GLY A 228 1.52 -9.03 1.32
N TYR A 229 1.35 -9.64 0.14
CA TYR A 229 2.40 -10.40 -0.55
C TYR A 229 2.91 -9.59 -1.74
N ASP A 230 4.14 -9.11 -1.65
CA ASP A 230 4.74 -8.16 -2.60
C ASP A 230 6.27 -8.32 -2.82
N GLY A 231 6.85 -9.44 -2.39
CA GLY A 231 8.28 -9.71 -2.51
C GLY A 231 8.74 -10.26 -3.87
N PHE A 232 7.88 -10.25 -4.90
CA PHE A 232 8.15 -10.87 -6.20
C PHE A 232 9.29 -10.19 -6.97
N ALA A 233 9.90 -10.90 -7.93
CA ALA A 233 11.02 -10.39 -8.74
C ALA A 233 12.30 -10.02 -7.96
N ARG A 234 12.47 -10.57 -6.75
CA ARG A 234 13.62 -10.31 -5.87
C ARG A 234 14.40 -11.60 -5.55
N PRO A 235 14.88 -12.37 -6.55
CA PRO A 235 15.51 -13.68 -6.32
C PRO A 235 16.78 -13.65 -5.47
N ARG A 236 17.39 -12.48 -5.27
CA ARG A 236 18.51 -12.30 -4.33
C ARG A 236 18.09 -12.48 -2.87
N THR A 237 16.87 -12.09 -2.52
CA THR A 237 16.31 -12.27 -1.17
C THR A 237 15.48 -13.55 -1.11
N ARG A 238 14.47 -13.67 -1.97
CA ARG A 238 13.56 -14.82 -2.04
C ARG A 238 13.18 -15.07 -3.49
N SER A 239 13.15 -16.34 -3.90
CA SER A 239 12.77 -16.68 -5.28
C SER A 239 11.24 -16.69 -5.43
N ASP A 240 10.73 -16.36 -6.62
CA ASP A 240 9.29 -16.50 -6.90
C ASP A 240 8.78 -17.93 -6.64
N ALA A 241 9.61 -18.96 -6.86
CA ALA A 241 9.23 -20.35 -6.60
C ALA A 241 8.97 -20.61 -5.10
N GLU A 242 9.77 -19.99 -4.23
CA GLU A 242 9.61 -20.04 -2.78
C GLU A 242 8.31 -19.32 -2.36
N LEU A 243 8.06 -18.13 -2.91
CA LEU A 243 6.85 -17.35 -2.60
C LEU A 243 5.57 -18.01 -3.13
N LEU A 244 5.64 -18.70 -4.28
CA LEU A 244 4.54 -19.52 -4.79
C LEU A 244 4.23 -20.69 -3.84
N ALA A 245 5.27 -21.39 -3.37
CA ALA A 245 5.11 -22.49 -2.42
C ALA A 245 4.55 -22.02 -1.08
N LEU A 246 5.02 -20.87 -0.58
CA LEU A 246 4.48 -20.19 0.60
C LEU A 246 2.98 -19.90 0.44
N THR A 247 2.59 -19.28 -0.69
CA THR A 247 1.18 -18.95 -0.95
C THR A 247 0.32 -20.20 -0.99
N ALA A 248 0.77 -21.26 -1.67
CA ALA A 248 0.06 -22.53 -1.72
C ALA A 248 -0.10 -23.17 -0.33
N ALA A 249 0.93 -23.12 0.51
CA ALA A 249 0.87 -23.65 1.88
C ALA A 249 -0.14 -22.89 2.75
N VAL A 250 -0.15 -21.55 2.69
CA VAL A 250 -1.12 -20.73 3.46
C VAL A 250 -2.55 -20.93 2.96
N VAL A 251 -2.74 -21.07 1.64
CA VAL A 251 -4.06 -21.41 1.06
C VAL A 251 -4.53 -22.77 1.55
N ALA A 252 -3.66 -23.79 1.51
CA ALA A 252 -3.99 -25.14 1.97
C ALA A 252 -4.33 -25.19 3.48
N ALA A 253 -3.74 -24.29 4.27
CA ALA A 253 -4.02 -24.13 5.70
C ALA A 253 -5.22 -23.21 6.01
N GLY A 254 -5.92 -22.67 5.00
CA GLY A 254 -7.14 -21.87 5.18
C GLY A 254 -6.93 -20.35 5.32
N GLY A 255 -5.70 -19.85 5.22
CA GLY A 255 -5.40 -18.40 5.31
C GLY A 255 -5.60 -17.63 4.00
N GLY A 256 -5.92 -18.31 2.90
CA GLY A 256 -5.92 -17.74 1.54
C GLY A 256 -6.85 -16.53 1.35
N ASP A 257 -7.98 -16.48 2.06
CA ASP A 257 -8.95 -15.37 1.95
C ASP A 257 -8.47 -14.07 2.61
N ARG A 258 -7.29 -14.07 3.23
CA ARG A 258 -6.64 -12.88 3.81
C ARG A 258 -5.46 -12.37 2.99
N ILE A 259 -5.08 -13.04 1.91
CA ILE A 259 -3.94 -12.64 1.08
C ILE A 259 -4.38 -11.60 0.03
N VAL A 260 -3.60 -10.53 -0.10
CA VAL A 260 -3.65 -9.57 -1.21
C VAL A 260 -2.28 -9.53 -1.92
N LEU A 261 -2.29 -9.34 -3.24
CA LEU A 261 -1.09 -9.42 -4.08
C LEU A 261 -0.69 -8.05 -4.62
N GLY A 262 0.60 -7.71 -4.51
CA GLY A 262 1.17 -6.45 -4.97
C GLY A 262 2.58 -6.64 -5.52
N GLY A 263 3.16 -5.57 -6.05
CA GLY A 263 4.50 -5.64 -6.63
C GLY A 263 5.60 -5.03 -5.76
N ASP A 264 5.30 -3.94 -5.06
CA ASP A 264 6.23 -3.10 -4.30
C ASP A 264 7.64 -3.03 -4.93
N VAL A 265 7.75 -2.80 -6.24
CA VAL A 265 9.07 -2.71 -6.87
C VAL A 265 9.79 -1.40 -6.46
N ALA A 266 9.01 -0.32 -6.35
CA ALA A 266 9.27 0.92 -5.60
C ALA A 266 10.62 1.63 -5.84
N ARG A 267 11.20 1.47 -7.03
CA ARG A 267 12.54 1.97 -7.38
C ARG A 267 12.65 2.27 -8.86
N ARG A 268 13.30 3.38 -9.22
CA ARG A 268 13.60 3.75 -10.61
C ARG A 268 14.24 2.61 -11.40
N SER A 269 15.26 1.99 -10.82
CA SER A 269 16.01 0.85 -11.35
C SER A 269 15.15 -0.39 -11.58
N ARG A 270 13.93 -0.42 -11.02
CA ARG A 270 12.96 -1.49 -11.18
C ARG A 270 11.81 -1.15 -12.13
N TYR A 271 11.71 0.08 -12.60
CA TYR A 271 10.65 0.56 -13.50
C TYR A 271 11.20 0.64 -14.93
N SER A 272 10.62 -0.13 -15.85
CA SER A 272 11.01 -0.18 -17.26
C SER A 272 10.95 1.17 -18.00
N ALA A 273 9.93 2.00 -17.76
CA ALA A 273 9.82 3.33 -18.34
C ALA A 273 10.89 4.31 -17.82
N TYR A 274 11.47 4.00 -16.67
CA TYR A 274 12.61 4.71 -16.11
C TYR A 274 13.98 4.17 -16.57
N GLY A 275 13.97 3.16 -17.44
CA GLY A 275 15.16 2.45 -17.94
C GLY A 275 15.60 1.27 -17.07
N GLY A 276 14.79 0.89 -16.06
CA GLY A 276 15.03 -0.23 -15.15
C GLY A 276 14.35 -1.54 -15.58
N MET A 277 14.26 -2.49 -14.65
CA MET A 277 13.53 -3.76 -14.82
C MET A 277 13.20 -4.41 -13.47
N PRO A 278 12.07 -5.13 -13.32
CA PRO A 278 11.26 -5.70 -14.40
C PRO A 278 10.08 -4.84 -14.91
N GLY A 279 9.72 -3.76 -14.22
CA GLY A 279 8.50 -2.98 -14.48
C GLY A 279 7.25 -3.56 -13.83
N LEU A 280 6.16 -2.77 -13.80
CA LEU A 280 4.93 -3.12 -13.09
C LEU A 280 4.16 -4.29 -13.72
N ALA A 281 4.30 -4.51 -15.03
CA ALA A 281 3.64 -5.61 -15.73
C ALA A 281 4.11 -7.01 -15.23
N TYR A 282 5.26 -7.10 -14.55
CA TYR A 282 5.81 -8.37 -14.09
C TYR A 282 4.83 -9.19 -13.26
N LEU A 283 4.10 -8.54 -12.35
CA LEU A 283 3.13 -9.21 -11.48
C LEU A 283 2.06 -9.92 -12.32
N GLY A 284 1.44 -9.22 -13.27
CA GLY A 284 0.37 -9.76 -14.12
C GLY A 284 0.87 -10.73 -15.19
N GLU A 285 2.04 -10.49 -15.79
CA GLU A 285 2.54 -11.28 -16.91
C GLU A 285 3.35 -12.52 -16.50
N ARG A 286 4.02 -12.49 -15.34
CA ARG A 286 4.98 -13.53 -14.95
C ARG A 286 4.56 -14.27 -13.69
N TYR A 287 4.14 -13.55 -12.65
CA TYR A 287 3.88 -14.16 -11.35
C TYR A 287 2.46 -14.76 -11.26
N VAL A 288 1.44 -13.93 -11.52
CA VAL A 288 0.02 -14.31 -11.41
C VAL A 288 -0.34 -15.56 -12.25
N PRO A 289 0.10 -15.74 -13.50
CA PRO A 289 -0.23 -16.94 -14.28
C PRO A 289 0.32 -18.23 -13.64
N ARG A 290 1.50 -18.16 -13.02
CA ARG A 290 2.10 -19.31 -12.32
C ARG A 290 1.35 -19.62 -11.03
N LEU A 291 0.91 -18.59 -10.31
CA LEU A 291 0.08 -18.77 -9.12
C LEU A 291 -1.28 -19.40 -9.48
N ARG A 292 -1.93 -18.92 -10.55
CA ARG A 292 -3.19 -19.49 -11.07
C ARG A 292 -3.04 -20.97 -11.40
N ALA A 293 -1.95 -21.37 -12.06
CA ALA A 293 -1.66 -22.77 -12.35
C ALA A 293 -1.45 -23.63 -11.10
N LEU A 294 -0.99 -23.04 -10.00
CA LEU A 294 -0.68 -23.76 -8.75
C LEU A 294 -1.87 -23.90 -7.81
N ILE A 295 -2.64 -22.83 -7.58
CA ILE A 295 -3.73 -22.79 -6.58
C ILE A 295 -5.13 -22.59 -7.19
N GLY A 296 -5.22 -22.49 -8.51
CA GLY A 296 -6.47 -22.34 -9.25
C GLY A 296 -6.97 -20.89 -9.36
N ASP A 297 -7.72 -20.63 -10.42
CA ASP A 297 -8.20 -19.30 -10.76
C ASP A 297 -9.09 -18.67 -9.69
N ALA A 298 -9.99 -19.45 -9.08
CA ALA A 298 -10.91 -18.93 -8.09
C ALA A 298 -10.18 -18.41 -6.84
N ALA A 299 -9.07 -19.04 -6.44
CA ALA A 299 -8.29 -18.59 -5.29
C ALA A 299 -7.57 -17.27 -5.61
N VAL A 300 -6.91 -17.19 -6.77
CA VAL A 300 -6.22 -15.97 -7.21
C VAL A 300 -7.20 -14.82 -7.45
N GLU A 301 -8.38 -15.10 -8.00
CA GLU A 301 -9.42 -14.09 -8.21
C GLU A 301 -9.88 -13.46 -6.90
N ARG A 302 -10.01 -14.26 -5.82
CA ARG A 302 -10.29 -13.72 -4.49
C ARG A 302 -9.18 -12.79 -4.03
N MET A 303 -7.91 -13.20 -4.16
CA MET A 303 -6.75 -12.40 -3.74
C MET A 303 -6.59 -11.09 -4.52
N LEU A 304 -7.01 -11.05 -5.78
CA LEU A 304 -6.89 -9.88 -6.66
C LEU A 304 -8.12 -8.97 -6.65
N VAL A 305 -9.33 -9.49 -6.39
CA VAL A 305 -10.58 -8.75 -6.54
C VAL A 305 -11.34 -8.64 -5.22
N ALA A 306 -11.84 -9.77 -4.71
CA ALA A 306 -12.74 -9.77 -3.56
C ALA A 306 -12.05 -9.32 -2.26
N THR A 307 -10.83 -9.78 -2.02
CA THR A 307 -10.05 -9.47 -0.82
C THR A 307 -9.62 -7.99 -0.79
N PRO A 308 -9.03 -7.41 -1.86
CA PRO A 308 -8.73 -5.97 -1.90
C PRO A 308 -9.99 -5.09 -1.80
N ALA A 309 -11.10 -5.47 -2.45
CA ALA A 309 -12.34 -4.70 -2.34
C ALA A 309 -12.88 -4.66 -0.90
N ARG A 310 -12.77 -5.76 -0.15
CA ARG A 310 -13.13 -5.82 1.27
C ARG A 310 -12.16 -5.01 2.15
N LEU A 311 -10.86 -5.08 1.87
CA LEU A 311 -9.84 -4.31 2.58
C LEU A 311 -10.05 -2.81 2.41
N LEU A 312 -10.23 -2.34 1.17
CA LEU A 312 -10.26 -0.92 0.82
C LEU A 312 -11.63 -0.26 1.00
N ALA A 313 -12.68 -1.03 1.29
CA ALA A 313 -13.98 -0.48 1.62
C ALA A 313 -13.91 0.29 2.95
N LEU A 314 -14.32 1.56 2.94
CA LEU A 314 -14.53 2.34 4.16
C LEU A 314 -15.67 1.73 4.98
N SER A 315 -15.48 1.64 6.30
CA SER A 315 -16.42 1.07 7.27
C SER A 315 -17.25 2.12 7.96
#